data_AF-A0A843UY65-F1
#
_entry.id   AF-A0A843UY65-F1
#
_cell.length_a   1.000
_cell.length_b   1.000
_cell.length_c   1.000
_cell.angle_alpha   90.00
_cell.angle_beta   90.00
_cell.angle_gamma   90.00
#
_symmetry.space_group_name_H-M   'P 1'
#
loop_
_entity.id
_entity.type
_entity.pdbx_description
1 polymer ?
#
loop_
_entity_poly.entity_id
_entity_poly.type
_entity_poly.pdbx_seq_one_letter_code
_entity_poly.pdbx_strand_id
1 'polypeptide(L)'
;MARNLELAVVDFSSNDRASTAKSIRLACLEYGFFYLVNHGIGQEILGKVFEESKKFFSLPPSEKMKLELNQGHRGYTPPFAEKLDPSLLSKGWLEPGSADLSEHHSRRPDVAWTRDPDIV
;
A
#
# COMPACT_ATOMS: atom_id res chain seq x y z
N MET A 1 -22.66 -11.09 -16.49
CA MET A 1 -21.52 -11.17 -17.42
C MET A 1 -20.40 -10.33 -16.84
N ALA A 2 -19.23 -10.90 -16.55
CA ALA A 2 -18.09 -10.12 -16.07
C ALA A 2 -17.53 -9.28 -17.25
N ARG A 3 -17.33 -7.98 -17.04
CA ARG A 3 -16.60 -7.15 -17.99
C ARG A 3 -15.13 -7.57 -17.93
N ASN A 4 -14.51 -7.79 -19.09
CA ASN A 4 -13.07 -7.99 -19.17
C ASN A 4 -12.40 -6.68 -18.72
N LEU A 5 -11.68 -6.70 -17.60
CA LEU A 5 -10.97 -5.52 -17.11
C LEU A 5 -9.65 -5.43 -17.88
N GLU A 6 -9.59 -4.54 -18.86
CA GLU A 6 -8.31 -4.14 -19.46
C GLU A 6 -7.67 -3.09 -18.55
N LEU A 7 -6.89 -3.55 -17.57
CA LEU A 7 -6.15 -2.66 -16.68
C LEU A 7 -5.09 -1.89 -17.47
N ALA A 8 -5.01 -0.57 -17.23
CA ALA A 8 -4.01 0.28 -17.86
C ALA A 8 -2.59 -0.17 -17.49
N VAL A 9 -1.70 -0.20 -18.48
CA VAL A 9 -0.26 -0.41 -18.30
C VAL A 9 0.45 0.92 -18.54
N VAL A 10 1.17 1.41 -17.53
CA VAL A 10 1.88 2.69 -17.59
C VAL A 10 3.38 2.43 -17.69
N ASP A 11 4.04 3.03 -18.68
CA ASP A 11 5.49 2.93 -18.90
C ASP A 11 6.23 4.12 -18.26
N PHE A 12 7.15 3.84 -17.33
CA PHE A 12 7.98 4.85 -16.66
C PHE A 12 9.31 5.16 -17.36
N SER A 13 9.66 4.45 -18.42
CA SER A 13 10.82 4.80 -19.25
C SER A 13 10.55 5.94 -20.23
N SER A 14 9.29 6.36 -20.39
CA SER A 14 8.91 7.48 -21.25
C SER A 14 9.48 8.80 -20.75
N ASN A 15 10.13 9.55 -21.65
CA ASN A 15 10.59 10.91 -21.37
C ASN A 15 9.45 11.93 -21.32
N ASP A 16 8.24 11.58 -21.80
CA ASP A 16 7.05 12.43 -21.71
C ASP A 16 6.35 12.22 -20.36
N ARG A 17 6.86 12.93 -19.35
CA ARG A 17 6.32 12.88 -17.98
C ARG A 17 4.88 13.37 -17.88
N ALA A 18 4.45 14.29 -18.76
CA ALA A 18 3.11 14.85 -18.71
C ALA A 18 2.07 13.83 -19.17
N SER A 19 2.37 13.12 -20.26
CA SER A 19 1.54 12.01 -20.74
C SER A 19 1.49 10.87 -19.71
N THR A 20 2.63 10.45 -19.15
CA THR A 20 2.68 9.42 -18.10
C THR A 20 1.81 9.80 -16.90
N ALA A 21 1.92 11.03 -16.39
CA ALA A 21 1.10 11.51 -15.28
C ALA A 21 -0.40 11.53 -15.61
N LYS A 22 -0.77 11.90 -16.84
CA LYS A 22 -2.16 11.85 -17.31
C LYS A 22 -2.70 10.43 -17.33
N SER A 23 -1.92 9.46 -17.81
CA SER A 23 -2.32 8.04 -17.84
C SER A 23 -2.53 7.47 -16.44
N ILE A 24 -1.63 7.77 -15.49
CA ILE A 24 -1.80 7.37 -14.08
C ILE A 24 -3.10 7.95 -13.52
N ARG A 25 -3.35 9.26 -13.73
CA ARG A 25 -4.56 9.92 -13.25
C ARG A 25 -5.82 9.25 -13.80
N LEU A 26 -5.86 8.96 -15.11
CA LEU A 26 -7.02 8.33 -15.73
C LEU A 26 -7.25 6.93 -15.16
N ALA A 27 -6.20 6.11 -15.03
CA ALA A 27 -6.34 4.76 -14.49
C ALA A 27 -6.84 4.77 -13.02
N CYS A 28 -6.37 5.70 -12.20
CA CYS A 28 -6.86 5.88 -10.83
C CYS A 28 -8.33 6.32 -10.78
N LEU A 29 -8.80 7.13 -11.74
CA LEU A 29 -10.20 7.60 -11.78
C LEU A 29 -11.16 6.55 -12.35
N GLU A 30 -10.72 5.75 -13.32
CA GLU A 30 -11.56 4.76 -14.01
C GLU A 30 -11.62 3.42 -13.29
N TYR A 31 -10.45 2.91 -12.84
CA TYR A 31 -10.32 1.56 -12.29
C TYR A 31 -9.83 1.54 -10.85
N GLY A 32 -9.15 2.60 -10.39
CA GLY A 32 -8.49 2.66 -9.09
C GLY A 32 -7.15 1.91 -9.01
N PHE A 33 -6.76 1.19 -10.07
CA PHE A 33 -5.54 0.39 -10.15
C PHE A 33 -4.97 0.39 -11.57
N PHE A 34 -3.65 0.15 -11.69
CA PHE A 34 -2.93 0.02 -12.96
C PHE A 34 -1.68 -0.83 -12.79
N TYR A 35 -1.14 -1.36 -13.88
CA TYR A 35 0.19 -1.96 -13.92
C TYR A 35 1.23 -0.90 -14.27
N LEU A 36 2.38 -1.00 -13.61
CA LEU A 36 3.52 -0.15 -13.85
C LEU A 36 4.66 -0.98 -14.43
N VAL A 37 5.23 -0.56 -15.57
CA VAL A 37 6.37 -1.20 -16.22
C VAL A 37 7.55 -0.24 -16.37
N ASN A 38 8.75 -0.80 -16.54
CA ASN A 38 9.99 -0.04 -16.70
C ASN A 38 10.25 0.99 -15.58
N HIS A 39 9.87 0.65 -14.34
CA HIS A 39 10.02 1.49 -13.15
C HIS A 39 11.46 1.58 -12.61
N GLY A 40 12.42 0.92 -13.26
CA GLY A 40 13.84 0.99 -12.91
C GLY A 40 14.30 0.10 -11.75
N ILE A 41 13.42 -0.69 -11.13
CA ILE A 41 13.85 -1.68 -10.12
C ILE A 41 14.35 -2.93 -10.86
N GLY A 42 15.62 -3.28 -10.66
CA GLY A 42 16.25 -4.41 -11.31
C GLY A 42 15.64 -5.75 -10.88
N GLN A 43 15.57 -6.70 -11.82
CA GLN A 43 15.02 -8.05 -11.57
C GLN A 43 15.79 -8.82 -10.50
N GLU A 44 17.09 -8.56 -10.35
CA GLU A 44 17.92 -9.14 -9.29
C GLU A 44 17.42 -8.76 -7.89
N ILE A 45 17.06 -7.49 -7.68
CA ILE A 45 16.54 -7.00 -6.39
C ILE A 45 15.20 -7.66 -6.10
N LEU A 46 14.30 -7.72 -7.10
CA LEU A 46 13.01 -8.41 -6.94
C LEU A 46 13.20 -9.89 -6.59
N GLY A 47 14.10 -10.58 -7.29
CA GLY A 47 14.43 -11.98 -7.02
C GLY A 47 14.90 -12.19 -5.57
N LYS A 48 15.84 -11.36 -5.10
CA LYS A 48 16.33 -11.41 -3.71
C LYS A 48 15.23 -11.15 -2.70
N VAL A 49 14.36 -10.16 -2.91
CA VAL A 49 13.24 -9.86 -2.01
C VAL A 49 12.28 -11.03 -1.88
N PHE A 50 11.91 -11.67 -3.01
CA PHE A 50 11.04 -12.85 -2.98
C PHE A 50 11.72 -14.07 -2.35
N GLU A 51 13.02 -14.24 -2.57
CA GLU A 51 13.79 -15.32 -1.94
C GLU A 51 13.85 -15.16 -0.42
N GLU A 52 14.19 -13.98 0.09
CA GLU A 52 14.25 -13.70 1.52
C GLU A 52 12.87 -13.77 2.18
N SER A 53 11.83 -13.28 1.50
CA SER A 53 10.43 -13.45 1.94
C SER A 53 10.09 -14.94 2.09
N LYS A 54 10.40 -15.77 1.09
CA LYS A 54 10.15 -17.21 1.14
C LYS A 54 10.91 -17.88 2.29
N LYS A 55 12.19 -17.52 2.50
CA LYS A 55 13.00 -18.04 3.63
C LYS A 55 12.34 -17.71 4.96
N PHE A 56 11.96 -16.45 5.16
CA PHE A 56 11.29 -16.00 6.39
C PHE A 56 9.97 -16.74 6.64
N PHE A 57 9.08 -16.80 5.65
CA PHE A 57 7.77 -17.41 5.84
C PHE A 57 7.81 -18.94 5.99
N SER A 58 8.91 -19.58 5.59
CA SER A 58 9.19 -21.01 5.81
C SER A 58 9.63 -21.34 7.23
N LEU A 59 9.97 -20.34 8.06
CA LEU A 59 10.30 -20.55 9.47
C LEU A 59 9.07 -21.03 10.27
N PRO A 60 9.29 -21.80 11.36
CA PRO A 60 8.22 -22.17 12.28
C PRO A 60 7.46 -20.94 12.82
N PRO A 61 6.15 -21.06 13.11
CA PRO A 61 5.37 -19.94 13.65
C PRO A 61 6.01 -19.29 14.88
N SER A 62 6.57 -20.07 15.80
CA SER A 62 7.24 -19.57 17.01
C SER A 62 8.40 -18.63 16.73
N GLU A 63 9.16 -18.87 15.65
CA GLU A 63 10.28 -18.02 15.26
C GLU A 63 9.78 -16.71 14.65
N LYS A 64 8.74 -16.76 13.81
CA LYS A 64 8.13 -15.55 13.22
C LYS A 64 7.48 -14.66 14.28
N MET A 65 6.87 -15.27 15.30
CA MET A 65 6.26 -14.53 16.42
C MET A 65 7.26 -13.77 17.30
N LYS A 66 8.56 -14.10 17.26
CA LYS A 66 9.59 -13.28 17.95
C LYS A 66 9.70 -11.87 17.38
N LEU A 67 9.21 -11.66 16.17
CA LEU A 67 9.21 -10.40 15.45
C LEU A 67 7.80 -9.82 15.34
N GLU A 68 6.91 -10.08 16.30
CA GLU A 68 5.54 -9.54 16.31
C GLU A 68 5.51 -8.02 16.09
N LEU A 69 4.46 -7.57 15.39
CA LEU A 69 4.23 -6.16 15.05
C LEU A 69 4.35 -5.26 16.29
N ASN A 70 5.26 -4.29 16.22
CA ASN A 70 5.45 -3.32 17.30
C ASN A 70 4.58 -2.06 17.12
N GLN A 71 4.67 -1.13 18.07
CA GLN A 71 3.94 0.15 18.07
C GLN A 71 4.26 1.05 16.86
N GLY A 72 5.37 0.78 16.14
CA GLY A 72 5.75 1.47 14.91
C GLY A 72 5.28 0.77 13.63
N HIS A 73 4.36 -0.19 13.72
CA HIS A 73 3.85 -1.01 12.61
C HIS A 73 4.94 -1.75 11.84
N ARG A 74 5.99 -2.19 12.54
CA ARG A 74 7.06 -3.02 11.97
C ARG A 74 7.06 -4.38 12.64
N GLY A 75 7.15 -5.44 11.83
CA GLY A 75 7.18 -6.82 12.31
C GLY A 75 6.24 -7.73 11.52
N TYR A 76 6.03 -8.92 12.06
CA TYR A 76 5.17 -9.97 11.55
C TYR A 76 3.77 -9.84 12.13
N THR A 77 2.77 -9.83 11.25
CA THR A 77 1.35 -9.93 11.59
C THR A 77 0.90 -11.35 11.26
N PRO A 78 0.54 -12.20 12.24
CA PRO A 78 0.03 -13.52 11.94
C PRO A 78 -1.37 -13.42 11.30
N PRO A 79 -1.78 -14.43 10.52
CA PRO A 79 -3.14 -14.48 10.00
C PRO A 79 -4.17 -14.28 11.13
N PHE A 80 -5.20 -13.49 10.86
CA PHE A 80 -6.29 -13.16 11.80
C PHE A 80 -5.91 -12.31 13.03
N ALA A 81 -4.68 -11.75 13.11
CA ALA A 81 -4.34 -10.79 14.16
C ALA A 81 -5.08 -9.46 14.02
N GLU A 82 -5.37 -9.03 12.80
CA GLU A 82 -6.15 -7.83 12.55
C GLU A 82 -7.63 -8.09 12.84
N LYS A 83 -8.13 -7.42 13.88
CA LYS A 83 -9.54 -7.50 14.29
C LYS A 83 -10.22 -6.19 13.92
N LEU A 84 -11.35 -6.31 13.21
CA LEU A 84 -12.28 -5.20 13.09
C LEU A 84 -12.79 -4.83 14.48
N ASP A 85 -12.74 -3.55 14.83
CA ASP A 85 -13.41 -3.05 16.03
C ASP A 85 -14.93 -3.27 15.85
N PRO A 86 -15.58 -4.14 16.64
CA PRO A 86 -16.99 -4.42 16.48
C PRO A 86 -17.87 -3.19 16.72
N SER A 87 -17.39 -2.19 17.46
CA SER A 87 -18.12 -0.94 17.70
C SER A 87 -18.18 -0.03 16.47
N LEU A 88 -17.28 -0.22 15.50
CA LEU A 88 -17.32 0.46 14.21
C LEU A 88 -18.30 -0.21 13.23
N LEU A 89 -18.68 -1.47 13.46
CA LEU A 89 -19.67 -2.17 12.62
C LEU A 89 -21.08 -1.60 12.78
N SER A 90 -21.40 -0.98 13.93
CA SER A 90 -22.73 -0.40 14.18
C SER A 90 -22.86 1.06 13.72
N LYS A 91 -21.76 1.74 13.40
CA LYS A 91 -21.75 3.13 12.96
C LYS A 91 -21.34 3.24 11.49
N GLY A 92 -22.34 3.25 10.61
CA GLY A 92 -22.35 4.15 9.45
C GLY A 92 -21.57 3.78 8.19
N TRP A 93 -20.90 2.62 8.11
CA TRP A 93 -20.21 2.20 6.87
C TRP A 93 -21.17 1.80 5.73
N LEU A 94 -22.44 1.56 6.03
CA LEU A 94 -23.45 1.13 5.06
C LEU A 94 -24.32 2.28 4.50
N GLU A 95 -24.09 3.53 4.93
CA GLU A 95 -24.81 4.69 4.42
C GLU A 95 -24.06 5.30 3.22
N PRO A 96 -24.62 5.29 1.99
CA PRO A 96 -23.98 5.91 0.84
C PRO A 96 -23.82 7.42 1.06
N GLY A 97 -22.59 7.89 1.27
CA GLY A 97 -22.26 9.33 1.40
C GLY A 97 -21.68 9.75 2.75
N SER A 98 -21.41 8.83 3.68
CA SER A 98 -20.82 9.14 5.00
C SER A 98 -19.30 9.35 5.01
N ALA A 99 -18.70 9.74 3.88
CA ALA A 99 -17.32 10.26 3.88
C ALA A 99 -17.30 11.64 4.56
N ASP A 100 -17.51 11.65 5.87
CA ASP A 100 -17.22 12.78 6.72
C ASP A 100 -15.70 12.90 6.84
N LEU A 101 -15.13 13.73 5.95
CA LEU A 101 -13.71 14.07 5.94
C LEU A 101 -13.35 15.06 7.06
N SER A 102 -14.26 15.40 7.97
CA SER A 102 -14.03 16.46 8.98
C SER A 102 -13.28 15.99 10.25
N GLU A 103 -13.26 14.70 10.58
CA GLU A 103 -12.70 14.24 11.88
C GLU A 103 -11.20 13.87 11.89
N HIS A 104 -10.47 14.01 10.77
CA HIS A 104 -9.03 13.68 10.77
C HIS A 104 -8.08 14.78 11.25
N HIS A 105 -8.58 15.97 11.63
CA HIS A 105 -7.73 17.15 11.87
C HIS A 105 -7.27 17.39 13.31
N SER A 106 -7.64 16.59 14.32
CA SER A 106 -7.42 17.01 15.72
C SER A 106 -6.51 16.12 16.59
N ARG A 107 -5.67 15.24 16.00
CA ARG A 107 -4.68 14.47 16.79
C ARG A 107 -3.29 14.30 16.14
N ARG A 108 -2.81 15.30 15.40
CA ARG A 108 -1.38 15.39 15.12
C ARG A 108 -0.79 16.60 15.85
N PRO A 109 0.00 16.41 16.91
CA PRO A 109 1.05 17.38 17.19
C PRO A 109 1.99 17.34 15.98
N ASP A 110 1.98 18.44 15.21
CA ASP A 110 3.14 19.01 14.51
C ASP A 110 4.27 18.06 14.06
N VAL A 111 3.96 17.09 13.20
CA VAL A 111 4.99 16.45 12.36
C VAL A 111 5.09 17.26 11.08
N ALA A 112 5.93 18.29 11.10
CA ALA A 112 6.43 18.89 9.86
C ALA A 112 7.17 17.81 9.06
N TRP A 113 6.76 17.57 7.81
CA TRP A 113 7.57 16.81 6.86
C TRP A 113 8.78 17.66 6.47
N THR A 114 9.74 17.82 7.37
CA THR A 114 11.05 18.33 6.99
C THR A 114 11.77 17.20 6.26
N ARG A 115 12.14 17.48 5.02
CA ARG A 115 13.01 16.66 4.18
C ARG A 115 14.26 16.32 4.99
N ASP A 116 14.45 15.05 5.34
CA ASP A 116 15.68 14.59 5.99
C ASP A 116 16.81 14.66 4.96
N PRO A 117 17.84 15.52 5.15
CA PRO A 117 18.94 15.65 4.22
C PRO A 117 19.88 14.45 4.22
N ASP A 118 19.73 13.49 5.15
CA ASP A 118 20.58 12.29 5.24
C ASP A 118 19.99 11.07 4.50
N ILE A 119 18.81 11.20 3.89
CA ILE A 119 18.26 10.19 2.97
C ILE A 119 18.53 10.65 1.55
N VAL A 120 19.71 10.28 1.06
CA VAL A 120 20.20 10.49 -0.32
C VAL A 120 19.52 9.52 -1.29
#